data_AF-A0A4V1K1A1-F1
#
_entry.id   AF-A0A4V1K1A1-F1
#
_cell.length_a   1.000
_cell.length_b   1.000
_cell.length_c   1.000
_cell.angle_alpha   90.00
_cell.angle_beta   90.00
_cell.angle_gamma   90.00
#
_symmetry.space_group_name_H-M   'P 1'
#
loop_
_entity.id
_entity.type
_entity.pdbx_description
1 polymer ?
#
loop_
_entity_poly.entity_id
_entity_poly.type
_entity_poly.pdbx_seq_one_letter_code
_entity_poly.pdbx_strand_id
1 'polypeptide(L)'
;MTTQTINTGWLHGRVGTLVLWALLIATESAGQLFTKVAGDQLGPMDFSWQWLADVARNPGILAAIASYLGAFFVWMLILRRSSLSLAFPLSSLVFVAVLLGSWLGLGEHISVLHWVGVVVIIGGIALLAEGEEH
;
A
#
# COMPACT_ATOMS: atom_id res chain seq x y z
N MET A 1 -14.91 34.46 -19.54
CA MET A 1 -14.51 33.38 -18.60
C MET A 1 -13.41 32.59 -19.28
N THR A 2 -12.16 32.82 -18.90
CA THR A 2 -11.00 32.05 -19.35
C THR A 2 -10.97 30.72 -18.59
N THR A 3 -11.20 29.62 -19.29
CA THR A 3 -10.98 28.27 -18.76
C THR A 3 -9.50 28.14 -18.45
N GLN A 4 -9.10 28.24 -17.19
CA GLN A 4 -7.76 27.83 -16.78
C GLN A 4 -7.65 26.33 -17.04
N THR A 5 -6.99 25.97 -18.14
CA THR A 5 -6.47 24.63 -18.36
C THR A 5 -5.48 24.36 -17.24
N ILE A 6 -5.94 23.66 -16.19
CA ILE A 6 -5.05 23.11 -15.17
C ILE A 6 -4.00 22.30 -15.94
N ASN A 7 -2.74 22.73 -15.84
CA ASN A 7 -1.62 22.09 -16.52
C ASN A 7 -1.37 20.72 -15.87
N THR A 8 -2.14 19.71 -16.29
CA THR A 8 -2.05 18.31 -15.83
C THR A 8 -0.88 17.57 -16.49
N GLY A 9 0.02 18.27 -17.19
CA GLY A 9 1.20 17.67 -17.83
C GLY A 9 2.11 16.95 -16.85
N TRP A 10 2.24 17.47 -15.62
CA TRP A 10 3.05 16.82 -14.58
C TRP A 10 2.52 15.44 -14.15
N LEU A 11 1.19 15.29 -14.11
CA LEU A 11 0.56 14.02 -13.77
C LEU A 11 0.95 12.93 -14.78
N HIS A 12 1.15 13.25 -16.05
CA HIS A 12 1.48 12.26 -17.09
C HIS A 12 2.99 11.97 -17.22
N GLY A 13 3.85 12.73 -16.54
CA GLY A 13 5.30 12.53 -16.57
C GLY A 13 5.81 11.49 -15.56
N ARG A 14 7.12 11.19 -15.61
CA ARG A 14 7.82 10.29 -14.68
C ARG A 14 7.54 10.62 -13.22
N VAL A 15 7.48 11.91 -12.87
CA VAL A 15 7.23 12.36 -11.50
C VAL A 15 5.81 11.98 -11.03
N GLY A 16 4.80 12.11 -11.90
CA GLY A 16 3.44 11.68 -11.58
C GLY A 16 3.36 10.18 -11.28
N THR A 17 4.08 9.35 -12.04
CA THR A 17 4.16 7.90 -11.77
C THR A 17 4.84 7.60 -10.44
N LEU A 18 5.95 8.27 -10.11
CA LEU A 18 6.61 8.11 -8.81
C LEU A 18 5.70 8.51 -7.65
N VAL A 19 4.94 9.61 -7.79
CA VAL A 19 3.99 10.03 -6.77
C VAL A 19 2.87 9.01 -6.58
N LEU A 20 2.32 8.44 -7.67
CA LEU A 20 1.31 7.38 -7.56
C LEU A 20 1.86 6.15 -6.84
N TRP A 21 3.09 5.73 -7.15
CA TRP A 21 3.72 4.60 -6.45
C TRP A 21 3.97 4.89 -4.97
N ALA A 22 4.49 6.07 -4.64
CA ALA A 22 4.69 6.47 -3.24
C ALA A 22 3.37 6.52 -2.48
N LEU A 23 2.32 7.05 -3.10
CA LEU A 23 0.98 7.12 -2.52
C LEU A 23 0.36 5.73 -2.35
N LEU A 24 0.54 4.82 -3.31
CA LEU A 24 0.09 3.43 -3.21
C LEU A 24 0.77 2.76 -2.02
N ILE A 25 2.11 2.82 -1.96
CA ILE A 25 2.89 2.19 -0.89
C ILE A 25 2.47 2.73 0.47
N ALA A 26 2.30 4.05 0.60
CA ALA A 26 1.87 4.68 1.85
C ALA A 26 0.44 4.26 2.25
N THR A 27 -0.52 4.30 1.32
CA THR A 27 -1.93 3.99 1.62
C THR A 27 -2.16 2.50 1.89
N GLU A 28 -1.59 1.61 1.08
CA GLU A 28 -1.63 0.16 1.32
C GLU A 28 -1.00 -0.20 2.67
N SER A 29 0.24 0.26 2.92
CA SER A 29 0.93 -0.08 4.17
C SER A 29 0.22 0.50 5.39
N ALA A 30 -0.28 1.74 5.33
CA ALA A 30 -1.09 2.31 6.40
C ALA A 30 -2.39 1.52 6.63
N GLY A 31 -3.07 1.10 5.57
CA GLY A 31 -4.26 0.24 5.65
C GLY A 31 -3.98 -1.06 6.40
N GLN A 32 -2.88 -1.74 6.06
CA GLN A 32 -2.46 -2.98 6.72
C GLN A 32 -2.14 -2.76 8.21
N LEU A 33 -1.40 -1.71 8.55
CA LEU A 33 -1.05 -1.39 9.94
C LEU A 33 -2.28 -0.99 10.77
N PHE A 34 -3.17 -0.16 10.22
CA PHE A 34 -4.44 0.17 10.89
C PHE A 34 -5.32 -1.06 11.08
N THR A 35 -5.37 -1.96 10.09
CA THR A 35 -6.10 -3.23 10.21
C THR A 35 -5.55 -4.06 11.35
N LYS A 36 -4.22 -4.19 11.47
CA LYS A 36 -3.57 -4.92 12.55
C LYS A 36 -3.89 -4.31 13.92
N VAL A 37 -3.64 -3.02 14.08
CA VAL A 37 -3.82 -2.32 15.37
C VAL A 37 -5.28 -2.30 15.79
N ALA A 38 -6.21 -2.03 14.87
CA ALA A 38 -7.63 -2.01 15.17
C ALA A 38 -8.18 -3.42 15.42
N GLY A 39 -7.68 -4.42 14.69
CA GLY A 39 -8.00 -5.82 14.89
C GLY A 39 -7.65 -6.31 16.30
N ASP A 40 -6.47 -5.94 16.80
CA ASP A 40 -6.04 -6.30 18.16
C ASP A 40 -6.88 -5.64 19.27
N GLN A 41 -7.53 -4.51 18.97
CA GLN A 41 -8.41 -3.79 19.91
C GLN A 41 -9.82 -4.37 19.93
N LEU A 42 -10.23 -5.08 18.88
CA LEU A 42 -11.53 -5.74 18.82
C LEU A 42 -11.49 -6.98 19.71
N GLY A 43 -12.58 -7.22 20.44
CA GLY A 43 -12.75 -8.43 21.25
C GLY A 43 -12.81 -9.70 20.39
N PRO A 44 -13.13 -10.85 21.00
CA PRO A 44 -13.23 -12.13 20.30
C PRO A 44 -14.09 -12.01 19.03
N MET A 45 -13.60 -12.58 17.93
CA MET A 45 -14.30 -12.59 16.65
C MET A 45 -15.45 -13.61 16.70
N ASP A 46 -16.58 -13.18 17.25
CA ASP A 46 -17.79 -14.00 17.37
C ASP A 46 -18.76 -13.85 16.18
N PHE A 47 -18.43 -12.99 15.21
CA PHE A 47 -19.24 -12.64 14.03
C PHE A 47 -20.70 -12.29 14.38
N SER A 48 -20.94 -11.77 15.57
CA SER A 48 -22.26 -11.31 16.00
C SER A 48 -22.61 -9.96 15.35
N TRP A 49 -23.90 -9.61 15.36
CA TRP A 49 -24.33 -8.27 14.96
C TRP A 49 -23.70 -7.16 15.82
N GLN A 50 -23.42 -7.47 17.10
CA GLN A 50 -22.74 -6.54 18.00
C GLN A 50 -21.29 -6.32 17.56
N TRP A 51 -20.56 -7.40 17.27
CA TRP A 51 -19.19 -7.30 16.75
C TRP A 51 -19.14 -6.51 15.44
N LEU A 52 -20.06 -6.75 14.51
CA LEU A 52 -20.14 -5.97 13.26
C LEU A 52 -20.40 -4.49 13.52
N ALA A 53 -21.23 -4.16 14.50
CA ALA A 53 -21.49 -2.78 14.89
C ALA A 53 -20.26 -2.13 15.55
N ASP A 54 -19.47 -2.89 16.30
CA ASP A 54 -18.23 -2.42 16.94
C ASP A 54 -17.12 -2.20 15.90
N VAL A 55 -16.98 -3.12 14.93
CA VAL A 55 -16.11 -2.97 13.76
C VAL A 55 -16.46 -1.72 12.98
N ALA A 56 -17.75 -1.49 12.69
CA ALA A 56 -18.21 -0.33 11.93
C ALA A 56 -18.01 1.02 12.65
N ARG A 57 -17.86 1.01 13.99
CA ARG A 57 -17.60 2.22 14.79
C ARG A 57 -16.14 2.38 15.17
N ASN A 58 -15.30 1.37 14.96
CA ASN A 58 -13.89 1.45 15.31
C ASN A 58 -13.15 2.43 14.38
N PRO A 59 -12.58 3.52 14.89
CA PRO A 59 -11.93 4.53 14.05
C PRO A 59 -10.71 3.99 13.29
N GLY A 60 -9.99 3.01 13.86
CA GLY A 60 -8.87 2.36 13.20
C GLY A 60 -9.31 1.48 12.03
N ILE A 61 -10.42 0.75 12.15
CA ILE A 61 -11.01 0.01 11.02
C ILE A 61 -11.49 0.99 9.94
N LEU A 62 -12.16 2.08 10.31
CA LEU A 62 -12.60 3.08 9.34
C LEU A 62 -11.41 3.73 8.61
N ALA A 63 -10.32 4.01 9.32
CA ALA A 63 -9.07 4.49 8.70
C ALA A 63 -8.47 3.43 7.76
N ALA A 64 -8.47 2.15 8.14
CA ALA A 64 -8.01 1.07 7.28
C ALA A 64 -8.84 0.96 5.99
N ILE A 65 -10.18 1.03 6.10
CA ILE A 65 -11.09 1.01 4.95
C ILE A 65 -10.84 2.22 4.04
N ALA A 66 -10.69 3.42 4.61
CA ALA A 66 -10.41 4.63 3.84
C ALA A 66 -9.07 4.52 3.09
N SER A 67 -8.04 3.98 3.75
CA SER A 67 -6.74 3.69 3.14
C SER A 67 -6.86 2.71 1.97
N TYR A 68 -7.58 1.59 2.13
CA TYR A 68 -7.77 0.61 1.06
C TYR A 68 -8.58 1.17 -0.11
N LEU A 69 -9.61 1.98 0.14
CA LEU A 69 -10.35 2.66 -0.91
C LEU A 69 -9.43 3.63 -1.67
N GLY A 70 -8.61 4.40 -0.97
CA GLY A 70 -7.59 5.27 -1.58
C GLY A 70 -6.60 4.48 -2.43
N ALA A 71 -6.03 3.41 -1.87
CA ALA A 71 -5.10 2.51 -2.54
C ALA A 71 -5.71 1.93 -3.82
N PHE A 72 -6.99 1.51 -3.79
CA PHE A 72 -7.69 0.98 -4.95
C PHE A 72 -7.73 1.98 -6.12
N PHE A 73 -8.06 3.25 -5.86
CA PHE A 73 -8.07 4.27 -6.91
C PHE A 73 -6.67 4.57 -7.44
N VAL A 74 -5.67 4.61 -6.56
CA VAL A 74 -4.27 4.83 -6.96
C VAL A 74 -3.76 3.67 -7.81
N TRP A 75 -4.06 2.43 -7.41
CA TRP A 75 -3.71 1.22 -8.15
C TRP A 75 -4.36 1.22 -9.53
N MET A 76 -5.63 1.57 -9.62
CA MET A 76 -6.32 1.75 -10.90
C MET A 76 -5.60 2.77 -11.80
N LEU A 77 -5.14 3.90 -11.24
CA LEU A 77 -4.39 4.92 -12.00
C LEU A 77 -3.01 4.42 -12.45
N ILE A 78 -2.32 3.60 -11.64
CA ILE A 78 -1.05 2.97 -12.01
C ILE A 78 -1.26 2.00 -13.16
N LEU A 79 -2.26 1.11 -13.08
CA LEU A 79 -2.56 0.13 -14.13
C LEU A 79 -3.02 0.77 -15.45
N ARG A 80 -3.52 2.01 -15.43
CA ARG A 80 -3.80 2.76 -16.67
C ARG A 80 -2.54 3.24 -17.38
N ARG A 81 -1.38 3.21 -16.72
CA ARG A 81 -0.10 3.76 -17.22
C ARG A 81 1.00 2.71 -17.37
N SER A 82 0.80 1.54 -16.78
CA SER A 82 1.77 0.45 -16.74
C SER A 82 1.07 -0.87 -17.05
N SER A 83 1.79 -1.81 -17.66
CA SER A 83 1.30 -3.18 -17.80
C SER A 83 1.16 -3.81 -16.42
N LEU A 84 0.16 -4.68 -16.26
CA LEU A 84 -0.04 -5.41 -15.01
C LEU A 84 1.16 -6.31 -14.70
N SER A 85 1.80 -6.88 -15.73
CA SER A 85 3.01 -7.72 -15.59
C SER A 85 4.20 -6.98 -14.97
N LEU A 86 4.32 -5.67 -15.20
CA LEU A 86 5.35 -4.80 -14.63
C LEU A 86 4.95 -4.31 -13.23
N ALA A 87 3.71 -3.83 -13.13
CA ALA A 87 3.23 -3.18 -11.92
C ALA A 87 3.09 -4.18 -10.77
N PHE A 88 2.66 -5.41 -11.04
CA PHE A 88 2.40 -6.37 -9.98
C PHE A 88 3.66 -6.76 -9.18
N PRO A 89 4.82 -7.02 -9.80
CA PRO A 89 6.04 -7.26 -9.03
C PRO A 89 6.53 -6.01 -8.28
N LEU A 90 6.42 -4.81 -8.87
CA LEU A 90 6.77 -3.56 -8.17
C LEU A 90 5.89 -3.29 -6.94
N SER A 91 4.62 -3.71 -6.95
CA SER A 91 3.73 -3.55 -5.79
C SER A 91 4.20 -4.34 -4.57
N SER A 92 5.09 -5.32 -4.74
CA SER A 92 5.77 -6.02 -3.64
C SER A 92 6.56 -5.09 -2.72
N LEU A 93 6.90 -3.86 -3.16
CA LEU A 93 7.49 -2.84 -2.27
C LEU A 93 6.57 -2.44 -1.11
N VAL A 94 5.25 -2.64 -1.25
CA VAL A 94 4.29 -2.51 -0.14
C VAL A 94 4.66 -3.44 1.02
N PHE A 95 5.07 -4.68 0.73
CA PHE A 95 5.49 -5.63 1.77
C PHE A 95 6.66 -5.08 2.59
N VAL A 96 7.66 -4.48 1.93
CA VAL A 96 8.81 -3.87 2.60
C VAL A 96 8.36 -2.72 3.51
N ALA A 97 7.42 -1.89 3.04
CA ALA A 97 6.86 -0.79 3.82
C ALA A 97 6.04 -1.28 5.03
N VAL A 98 5.23 -2.33 4.87
CA VAL A 98 4.48 -2.96 5.97
C VAL A 98 5.42 -3.56 7.00
N LEU A 99 6.46 -4.27 6.55
CA LEU A 99 7.46 -4.87 7.41
C LEU A 99 8.21 -3.80 8.23
N LEU A 100 8.64 -2.72 7.59
CA LEU A 100 9.26 -1.57 8.26
C LEU A 100 8.30 -0.89 9.24
N GLY A 101 7.04 -0.70 8.83
CA GLY A 101 6.00 -0.12 9.67
C GLY A 101 5.66 -0.97 10.89
N SER A 102 5.71 -2.30 10.74
CA SER A 102 5.52 -3.22 11.86
C SER A 102 6.71 -3.18 12.82
N TRP A 103 7.93 -3.22 12.30
CA TRP A 103 9.14 -3.15 13.12
C TRP A 103 9.28 -1.82 13.88
N LEU A 104 9.08 -0.69 13.20
CA LEU A 104 9.26 0.65 13.78
C LEU A 104 8.03 1.14 14.55
N GLY A 105 6.83 0.84 14.06
CA GLY A 105 5.57 1.35 14.61
C GLY A 105 4.95 0.45 15.67
N LEU A 106 5.01 -0.87 15.48
CA LEU A 106 4.42 -1.85 16.40
C LEU A 106 5.46 -2.49 17.34
N GLY A 107 6.75 -2.29 17.06
CA GLY A 107 7.83 -2.87 17.85
C GLY A 107 7.97 -4.39 17.67
N GLU A 108 7.45 -4.95 16.57
CA GLU A 108 7.52 -6.39 16.33
C GLU A 108 8.96 -6.83 16.07
N HIS A 109 9.38 -7.95 16.69
CA HIS A 109 10.70 -8.51 16.48
C HIS A 109 10.79 -9.25 15.14
N ILE A 110 11.51 -8.65 14.18
CA ILE A 110 11.70 -9.24 12.86
C ILE A 110 13.02 -10.00 12.82
N SER A 111 12.92 -11.30 12.57
CA SER A 111 14.10 -12.18 12.49
C SER A 111 15.06 -11.77 11.36
N VAL A 112 16.35 -12.08 11.52
CA VAL A 112 17.37 -11.84 10.48
C VAL A 112 17.01 -12.51 9.15
N LEU A 113 16.40 -13.70 9.17
CA LEU A 113 16.02 -14.41 7.94
C LEU A 113 14.93 -13.66 7.15
N HIS A 114 14.00 -12.98 7.83
CA HIS A 114 13.01 -12.12 7.16
C HIS A 114 13.69 -10.94 6.44
N TRP A 115 14.70 -10.33 7.06
CA TRP A 115 15.48 -9.27 6.41
C TRP A 115 16.25 -9.77 5.19
N VAL A 116 16.81 -10.98 5.24
CA VAL A 116 17.42 -11.62 4.06
C VAL A 116 16.37 -11.81 2.96
N GLY A 117 15.17 -12.28 3.30
CA GLY A 117 14.06 -12.39 2.35
C GLY A 117 13.69 -11.05 1.70
N VAL A 118 13.66 -9.96 2.47
CA VAL A 118 13.41 -8.60 1.96
C VAL A 118 14.48 -8.20 0.93
N VAL A 119 15.76 -8.44 1.21
CA VAL A 119 16.85 -8.16 0.26
C VAL A 119 16.68 -8.97 -1.03
N VAL A 120 16.28 -10.24 -0.93
CA VAL A 120 16.02 -11.09 -2.10
C VAL A 120 14.84 -10.56 -2.91
N ILE A 121 13.75 -10.13 -2.27
CA ILE A 121 12.59 -9.52 -2.95
C ILE A 121 13.01 -8.26 -3.70
N ILE A 122 13.73 -7.35 -3.03
CA ILE A 122 14.22 -6.11 -3.64
C ILE A 122 15.15 -6.42 -4.82
N GLY A 123 16.04 -7.41 -4.69
CA GLY A 123 16.90 -7.87 -5.77
C GLY A 123 16.11 -8.44 -6.96
N GLY A 124 15.08 -9.25 -6.71
CA GLY A 124 14.19 -9.78 -7.74
C GLY A 124 13.43 -8.69 -8.50
N ILE A 125 12.98 -7.64 -7.79
CA ILE A 125 12.34 -6.48 -8.41
C ILE A 125 13.32 -5.71 -9.30
N ALA A 126 14.57 -5.52 -8.84
CA ALA A 126 15.59 -4.85 -9.64
C ALA A 126 15.92 -5.61 -10.94
N LEU A 127 16.05 -6.95 -10.86
CA LEU A 127 16.26 -7.79 -12.03
C LEU A 127 15.10 -7.71 -13.03
N LEU A 128 13.85 -7.66 -12.54
CA LEU A 128 12.70 -7.52 -13.40
C LEU A 128 12.68 -6.16 -14.11
N ALA A 129 13.02 -5.09 -13.41
CA ALA A 129 13.10 -3.75 -13.98
C ALA A 129 14.15 -3.65 -15.10
N GLU A 130 15.27 -4.37 -15.00
CA GLU A 130 16.28 -4.45 -16.07
C GLU A 130 15.81 -5.28 -17.26
N GLY A 131 15.05 -6.36 -17.03
CA GLY A 131 14.54 -7.23 -18.07
C GLY A 131 13.50 -6.58 -19.01
N GLU A 132 12.92 -5.44 -18.62
CA GLU A 132 11.95 -4.69 -19.39
C GLU A 132 12.54 -3.52 -20.21
N GLU A 133 13.84 -3.21 -20.10
CA GLU A 133 14.48 -2.17 -20.93
C GLU A 133 14.68 -2.59 -22.42
N HIS A 134 14.00 -3.63 -22.91
CA HIS A 134 14.07 -4.16 -24.28
C HIS A 134 12.67 -4.47 -24.85
#